data_AF-A0A9X0W9X0-F1
#
_entry.id   AF-A0A9X0W9X0-F1
#
_cell.length_a   1.000
_cell.length_b   1.000
_cell.length_c   1.000
_cell.angle_alpha   90.00
_cell.angle_beta   90.00
_cell.angle_gamma   90.00
#
_symmetry.space_group_name_H-M   'P 1'
#
loop_
_entity.id
_entity.type
_entity.pdbx_description
1 polymer ?
#
loop_
_entity_poly.entity_id
_entity_poly.type
_entity_poly.pdbx_seq_one_letter_code
_entity_poly.pdbx_strand_id
1 'polypeptide(L)'
;MIDWRLEASIDFRRSTNAPIYQRHLYLEEDGQFRADLGTWERELLEQELAKPDRVAWLRNLDRKSWSLEIPYQTGGDIRPLFPDLVMVRQQNTADGDEPSYLFDILEPHDPSRSDNFEKAIGLARFAEHHGHLFGRIQLLRKDSNGHFQRLEMNDSSICKQVLLVTSNPQLDALFDAHGLVC
;
A
#
# COMPACT_ATOMS: atom_id res chain seq x y z
N MET A 1 20.18 3.79 -9.04
CA MET A 1 18.83 3.79 -8.46
C MET A 1 18.36 5.22 -8.55
N ILE A 2 17.20 5.50 -9.15
CA ILE A 2 16.62 6.85 -9.07
C ILE A 2 16.02 6.93 -7.67
N ASP A 3 16.46 7.91 -6.87
CA ASP A 3 15.87 8.16 -5.57
C ASP A 3 14.40 8.54 -5.79
N TRP A 4 13.48 7.71 -5.29
CA TRP A 4 12.05 8.05 -5.29
C TRP A 4 11.88 9.30 -4.44
N ARG A 5 11.43 10.38 -5.07
CA ARG A 5 11.28 11.68 -4.44
C ARG A 5 9.93 12.26 -4.78
N LEU A 6 9.21 12.62 -3.72
CA LEU A 6 7.96 13.35 -3.83
C LEU A 6 8.22 14.79 -4.28
N GLU A 7 7.34 15.30 -5.15
CA GLU A 7 7.41 16.66 -5.68
C GLU A 7 6.95 17.70 -4.65
N ALA A 8 7.33 18.97 -4.81
CA ALA A 8 6.89 20.04 -3.91
C ALA A 8 5.36 20.27 -3.96
N SER A 9 4.74 19.91 -5.09
CA SER A 9 3.30 19.96 -5.34
C SER A 9 2.93 18.78 -6.23
N ILE A 10 1.71 18.25 -6.09
CA ILE A 10 1.20 17.18 -6.95
C ILE A 10 -0.13 17.59 -7.56
N ASP A 11 -0.39 17.11 -8.78
CA ASP A 11 -1.70 17.25 -9.41
C ASP A 11 -2.66 16.17 -8.90
N PHE A 12 -3.87 16.59 -8.52
CA PHE A 12 -4.94 15.69 -8.10
C PHE A 12 -6.25 16.04 -8.84
N ARG A 13 -6.97 15.02 -9.32
CA ARG A 13 -8.30 15.19 -9.91
C ARG A 13 -9.35 14.71 -8.91
N ARG A 14 -10.41 15.48 -8.76
CA ARG A 14 -11.54 15.16 -7.89
C ARG A 14 -12.85 15.74 -8.43
N SER A 15 -13.95 15.20 -7.97
CA SER A 15 -15.28 15.78 -8.13
C SER A 15 -15.43 17.07 -7.29
N THR A 16 -16.41 17.91 -7.65
CA THR A 16 -16.70 19.16 -6.92
C THR A 16 -17.08 18.89 -5.46
N ASN A 17 -17.77 17.77 -5.21
CA ASN A 17 -18.26 17.37 -3.88
C ASN A 17 -17.46 16.21 -3.28
N ALA A 18 -16.21 16.03 -3.70
CA ALA A 18 -15.37 14.94 -3.21
C ALA A 18 -15.22 15.02 -1.67
N PRO A 19 -15.31 13.89 -0.95
CA PRO A 19 -15.12 13.85 0.49
C PRO A 19 -13.76 14.41 0.93
N ILE A 20 -13.72 14.98 2.13
CA ILE A 20 -12.50 15.48 2.76
C ILE A 20 -11.85 14.36 3.56
N TYR A 21 -10.53 14.20 3.41
CA TYR A 21 -9.73 13.26 4.19
C TYR A 21 -8.65 13.99 4.96
N GLN A 22 -8.51 13.60 6.24
CA GLN A 22 -7.52 14.18 7.14
C GLN A 22 -6.14 13.53 6.93
N ARG A 23 -5.09 14.25 7.35
CA ARG A 23 -3.70 13.74 7.42
C ARG A 23 -3.10 13.27 6.09
N HIS A 24 -3.62 13.74 4.95
CA HIS A 24 -2.93 13.51 3.69
C HIS A 24 -1.66 14.37 3.62
N LEU A 25 -0.57 13.86 3.02
CA LEU A 25 0.71 14.59 2.91
C LEU A 25 0.62 15.89 2.12
N TYR A 26 -0.34 15.97 1.20
CA TYR A 26 -0.61 17.16 0.39
C TYR A 26 -1.99 17.71 0.69
N LEU A 27 -2.08 19.02 0.75
CA LEU A 27 -3.31 19.76 0.98
C LEU A 27 -3.55 20.74 -0.18
N GLU A 28 -4.81 21.04 -0.46
CA GLU A 28 -5.19 22.17 -1.30
C GLU A 28 -4.89 23.49 -0.58
N GLU A 29 -5.03 24.62 -1.28
CA GLU A 29 -4.75 25.97 -0.73
C GLU A 29 -5.55 26.30 0.53
N ASP A 30 -6.72 25.69 0.71
CA ASP A 30 -7.58 25.86 1.88
C ASP A 30 -7.22 24.94 3.06
N GLY A 31 -6.11 24.21 2.96
CA GLY A 31 -5.61 23.31 3.99
C GLY A 31 -6.37 21.99 4.08
N GLN A 32 -7.19 21.64 3.08
CA GLN A 32 -7.94 20.38 3.04
C GLN A 32 -7.48 19.50 1.87
N PHE A 33 -7.53 18.19 2.07
CA PHE A 33 -7.37 17.23 0.96
C PHE A 33 -8.72 16.59 0.65
N ARG A 34 -9.03 16.49 -0.65
CA ARG A 34 -10.29 15.95 -1.15
C ARG A 34 -10.04 14.95 -2.27
N ALA A 35 -10.72 13.82 -2.22
CA ALA A 35 -10.52 12.77 -3.21
C ALA A 35 -11.77 11.91 -3.41
N ASP A 36 -11.94 11.37 -4.61
CA ASP A 36 -12.87 10.26 -4.84
C ASP A 36 -12.08 8.95 -4.64
N LEU A 37 -12.19 8.38 -3.43
CA LEU A 37 -11.62 7.07 -3.09
C LEU A 37 -12.61 5.95 -3.41
N GLY A 38 -12.12 4.82 -3.90
CA GLY A 38 -12.89 3.59 -3.99
C GLY A 38 -13.31 3.09 -2.60
N THR A 39 -14.33 2.22 -2.56
CA THR A 39 -14.88 1.71 -1.29
C THR A 39 -13.81 1.07 -0.41
N TRP A 40 -12.93 0.24 -0.98
CA TRP A 40 -11.88 -0.44 -0.22
C TRP A 40 -10.79 0.52 0.25
N GLU A 41 -10.32 1.43 -0.61
CA GLU A 41 -9.35 2.47 -0.24
C GLU A 41 -9.88 3.29 0.95
N ARG A 42 -11.13 3.73 0.89
CA ARG A 42 -11.76 4.52 1.95
C ARG A 42 -11.82 3.75 3.28
N GLU A 43 -12.35 2.53 3.27
CA GLU A 43 -12.51 1.74 4.49
C GLU A 43 -11.15 1.35 5.09
N LEU A 44 -10.17 1.00 4.25
CA LEU A 44 -8.82 0.71 4.70
C LEU A 44 -8.17 1.95 5.32
N LEU A 45 -8.32 3.10 4.68
CA LEU A 45 -7.81 4.37 5.21
C LEU A 45 -8.46 4.73 6.55
N GLU A 46 -9.78 4.60 6.67
CA GLU A 46 -10.51 4.81 7.92
C GLU A 46 -10.00 3.89 9.04
N GLN A 47 -9.79 2.60 8.75
CA GLN A 47 -9.23 1.64 9.71
C GLN A 47 -7.81 1.99 10.14
N GLU A 48 -6.94 2.40 9.20
CA GLU A 48 -5.58 2.80 9.57
C GLU A 48 -5.61 4.09 10.37
N LEU A 49 -6.29 5.14 9.91
CA LEU A 49 -6.31 6.46 10.57
C LEU A 49 -6.97 6.47 11.96
N ALA A 50 -7.75 5.43 12.30
CA ALA A 50 -8.25 5.20 13.66
C ALA A 50 -7.13 4.92 14.66
N LYS A 51 -5.95 4.47 14.22
CA LYS A 51 -4.79 4.23 15.08
C LYS A 51 -4.04 5.56 15.33
N PRO A 52 -3.74 5.90 16.60
CA PRO A 52 -3.19 7.20 16.95
C PRO A 52 -1.77 7.44 16.42
N ASP A 53 -1.01 6.38 16.16
CA ASP A 53 0.33 6.43 15.59
C ASP A 53 0.33 6.66 14.06
N ARG A 54 -0.83 6.67 13.37
CA ARG A 54 -0.93 7.09 11.96
C ARG A 54 -1.01 8.61 11.84
N VAL A 55 0.12 9.20 11.47
CA VAL A 55 0.29 10.66 11.45
C VAL A 55 0.10 11.25 10.06
N ALA A 56 0.36 10.49 8.99
CA ALA A 56 0.11 10.94 7.62
C ALA A 56 -0.12 9.78 6.65
N TRP A 57 -0.57 10.08 5.44
CA TRP A 57 -0.67 9.14 4.33
C TRP A 57 -0.57 9.81 2.96
N LEU A 58 -0.20 9.03 1.95
CA LEU A 58 -0.20 9.40 0.54
C LEU A 58 -1.09 8.43 -0.24
N ARG A 59 -2.01 8.96 -1.05
CA ARG A 59 -2.59 8.18 -2.15
C ARG A 59 -1.61 8.17 -3.31
N ASN A 60 -1.05 7.02 -3.63
CA ASN A 60 -0.16 6.86 -4.76
C ASN A 60 -1.00 6.74 -6.04
N LEU A 61 -0.95 7.75 -6.90
CA LEU A 61 -1.69 7.72 -8.15
C LEU A 61 -0.96 6.88 -9.20
N ASP A 62 -1.71 6.29 -10.13
CA ASP A 62 -1.14 5.53 -11.26
C ASP A 62 -0.45 6.48 -12.27
N ARG A 63 0.77 6.12 -12.71
CA ARG A 63 1.54 6.76 -13.80
C ARG A 63 1.73 8.27 -13.68
N LYS A 64 1.99 8.77 -12.47
CA LYS A 64 2.54 10.12 -12.25
C LYS A 64 4.07 10.05 -12.18
N SER A 65 4.73 11.17 -12.45
CA SER A 65 6.19 11.32 -12.33
C SER A 65 6.72 10.98 -10.93
N TRP A 66 5.88 11.17 -9.91
CA TRP A 66 6.16 10.93 -8.50
C TRP A 66 5.61 9.59 -7.98
N SER A 67 4.92 8.80 -8.81
CA SER A 67 4.31 7.55 -8.37
C SER A 67 5.37 6.57 -7.89
N LEU A 68 5.07 5.86 -6.80
CA LEU A 68 5.81 4.67 -6.43
C LEU A 68 5.45 3.55 -7.40
N GLU A 69 6.38 3.22 -8.29
CA GLU A 69 6.26 2.16 -9.28
C GLU A 69 7.06 0.92 -8.86
N ILE A 70 6.41 -0.24 -8.89
CA ILE A 70 7.01 -1.54 -8.63
C ILE A 70 6.92 -2.40 -9.90
N PRO A 71 8.04 -2.85 -10.49
CA PRO A 71 7.97 -3.72 -11.66
C PRO A 71 7.51 -5.13 -11.29
N TYR A 72 6.62 -5.71 -12.10
CA TYR A 72 6.26 -7.13 -12.03
C TYR A 72 6.30 -7.77 -13.43
N GLN A 73 6.49 -9.09 -13.47
CA GLN A 73 6.57 -9.84 -14.73
C GLN A 73 5.21 -10.47 -15.04
N THR A 74 4.74 -10.32 -16.28
CA THR A 74 3.50 -10.94 -16.76
C THR A 74 3.57 -11.20 -18.25
N GLY A 75 3.21 -12.42 -18.69
CA GLY A 75 3.18 -12.76 -20.12
C GLY A 75 4.50 -12.59 -20.87
N GLY A 76 5.65 -12.62 -20.19
CA GLY A 76 6.98 -12.38 -20.77
C GLY A 76 7.42 -10.91 -20.80
N ASP A 77 6.55 -9.98 -20.41
CA ASP A 77 6.84 -8.55 -20.31
C ASP A 77 7.04 -8.12 -18.85
N ILE A 78 7.69 -6.97 -18.65
CA ILE A 78 7.71 -6.27 -17.37
C ILE A 78 6.66 -5.16 -17.41
N ARG A 79 5.78 -5.11 -16.41
CA ARG A 79 4.72 -4.10 -16.28
C ARG A 79 4.81 -3.38 -14.93
N PRO A 80 4.30 -2.15 -14.85
CA PRO A 80 4.29 -1.39 -13.61
C PRO A 80 3.09 -1.75 -12.72
N LEU A 81 3.35 -1.93 -11.42
CA LEU A 81 2.39 -1.95 -10.34
C LEU A 81 2.52 -0.63 -9.56
N PHE A 82 1.40 -0.01 -9.19
CA PHE A 82 1.36 1.20 -8.39
C PHE A 82 0.58 0.89 -7.11
N PRO A 83 1.25 0.62 -5.97
CA PRO A 83 0.55 0.31 -4.73
C PRO A 83 -0.30 1.50 -4.28
N ASP A 84 -1.56 1.31 -3.86
CA ASP A 84 -2.50 2.44 -3.69
C ASP A 84 -2.14 3.42 -2.56
N LEU A 85 -1.66 2.92 -1.41
CA LEU A 85 -1.46 3.74 -0.20
C LEU A 85 -0.05 3.60 0.38
N VAL A 86 0.53 4.74 0.74
CA VAL A 86 1.71 4.82 1.62
C VAL A 86 1.30 5.47 2.94
N MET A 87 1.39 4.72 4.04
CA MET A 87 1.07 5.22 5.38
C MET A 87 2.33 5.66 6.11
N VAL A 88 2.23 6.74 6.89
CA VAL A 88 3.30 7.21 7.78
C VAL A 88 2.90 6.95 9.22
N ARG A 89 3.72 6.15 9.90
CA ARG A 89 3.59 5.83 11.32
C ARG A 89 4.64 6.56 12.12
N GLN A 90 4.23 7.18 13.23
CA GLN A 90 5.17 7.64 14.23
C GLN A 90 5.55 6.47 15.13
N GLN A 91 6.84 6.19 15.25
CA GLN A 91 7.35 5.21 16.20
C GLN A 91 7.58 5.93 17.54
N ASN A 92 7.17 5.28 18.64
CA ASN A 92 7.46 5.79 19.97
C ASN A 92 8.97 5.85 20.16
N THR A 93 9.50 7.05 20.38
CA THR A 93 10.89 7.29 20.77
C THR A 93 10.95 7.55 22.27
N ALA A 94 12.15 7.45 22.86
CA ALA A 94 12.30 7.80 24.27
C ALA A 94 12.00 9.29 24.48
N ASP A 95 11.57 9.66 25.68
CA ASP A 95 11.29 11.07 26.01
C ASP A 95 12.52 11.94 25.72
N GLY A 96 12.37 12.90 24.80
CA GLY A 96 13.43 13.84 24.39
C GLY A 96 14.12 13.52 23.05
N ASP A 97 13.83 12.36 22.44
CA ASP A 97 14.31 12.05 21.09
C ASP A 97 13.40 12.67 20.01
N GLU A 98 14.00 13.07 18.89
CA GLU A 98 13.25 13.44 17.68
C GLU A 98 12.33 12.29 17.26
N PRO A 99 11.08 12.58 16.82
CA PRO A 99 10.16 11.54 16.38
C PRO A 99 10.75 10.79 15.20
N SER A 100 10.72 9.45 15.27
CA SER A 100 11.08 8.59 14.14
C SER A 100 9.82 8.11 13.42
N TYR A 101 9.93 7.93 12.11
CA TYR A 101 8.80 7.54 11.26
C TYR A 101 9.09 6.25 10.51
N LEU A 102 8.06 5.40 10.42
CA LEU A 102 8.03 4.22 9.58
C LEU A 102 7.04 4.44 8.43
N PHE A 103 7.41 3.97 7.25
CA PHE A 103 6.56 4.03 6.06
C PHE A 103 6.03 2.64 5.76
N ASP A 104 4.72 2.51 5.56
CA ASP A 104 4.11 1.25 5.18
C ASP A 104 3.48 1.35 3.80
N ILE A 105 3.65 0.33 2.97
CA ILE A 105 2.93 0.17 1.70
C ILE A 105 1.72 -0.71 1.94
N LEU A 106 0.52 -0.23 1.62
CA LEU A 106 -0.71 -1.00 1.68
C LEU A 106 -1.34 -1.07 0.29
N GLU A 107 -1.36 -2.27 -0.27
CA GLU A 107 -1.92 -2.55 -1.60
C GLU A 107 -3.22 -3.37 -1.47
N PRO A 108 -4.41 -2.72 -1.46
CA PRO A 108 -5.66 -3.43 -1.54
C PRO A 108 -5.80 -4.07 -2.93
N HIS A 109 -6.11 -5.35 -2.94
CA HIS A 109 -5.92 -6.18 -4.11
C HIS A 109 -7.16 -7.01 -4.43
N ASP A 110 -7.76 -6.76 -5.59
CA ASP A 110 -9.00 -7.41 -6.02
C ASP A 110 -8.73 -8.84 -6.56
N PRO A 111 -9.18 -9.91 -5.88
CA PRO A 111 -8.97 -11.30 -6.29
C PRO A 111 -9.58 -11.66 -7.66
N SER A 112 -10.51 -10.85 -8.17
CA SER A 112 -11.16 -11.11 -9.46
C SER A 112 -10.28 -10.83 -10.69
N ARG A 113 -9.13 -10.17 -10.51
CA ARG A 113 -8.20 -9.82 -11.62
C ARG A 113 -7.30 -11.00 -11.99
N SER A 114 -7.07 -11.19 -13.29
CA SER A 114 -6.30 -12.33 -13.81
C SER A 114 -4.79 -12.24 -13.59
N ASP A 115 -4.24 -11.04 -13.40
CA ASP A 115 -2.80 -10.77 -13.18
C ASP A 115 -2.44 -10.61 -11.69
N ASN A 116 -3.29 -11.12 -10.79
CA ASN A 116 -3.23 -10.87 -9.36
C ASN A 116 -2.00 -11.54 -8.70
N PHE A 117 -1.75 -12.83 -8.94
CA PHE A 117 -0.58 -13.50 -8.39
C PHE A 117 0.75 -12.94 -8.91
N GLU A 118 0.82 -12.51 -10.17
CA GLU A 118 2.02 -11.93 -10.77
C GLU A 118 2.40 -10.60 -10.10
N LYS A 119 1.40 -9.78 -9.76
CA LYS A 119 1.59 -8.55 -8.97
C LYS A 119 2.04 -8.85 -7.55
N ALA A 120 1.47 -9.85 -6.89
CA ALA A 120 1.92 -10.29 -5.57
C ALA A 120 3.40 -10.72 -5.58
N ILE A 121 3.84 -11.44 -6.61
CA ILE A 121 5.25 -11.79 -6.81
C ILE A 121 6.11 -10.53 -7.01
N GLY A 122 5.65 -9.56 -7.81
CA GLY A 122 6.34 -8.28 -8.00
C GLY A 122 6.54 -7.53 -6.67
N LEU A 123 5.48 -7.45 -5.86
CA LEU A 123 5.52 -6.83 -4.54
C LEU A 123 6.44 -7.59 -3.56
N ALA A 124 6.43 -8.92 -3.59
CA ALA A 124 7.33 -9.76 -2.79
C ALA A 124 8.81 -9.55 -3.19
N ARG A 125 9.12 -9.52 -4.50
CA ARG A 125 10.48 -9.20 -4.99
C ARG A 125 10.91 -7.80 -4.55
N PHE A 126 10.01 -6.83 -4.60
CA PHE A 126 10.30 -5.50 -4.08
C PHE A 126 10.62 -5.53 -2.59
N ALA A 127 9.85 -6.27 -1.79
CA ALA A 127 10.11 -6.46 -0.37
C ALA A 127 11.45 -7.16 -0.08
N GLU A 128 11.87 -8.17 -0.87
CA GLU A 128 13.19 -8.80 -0.71
C GLU A 128 14.36 -7.80 -0.83
N HIS A 129 14.25 -6.84 -1.76
CA HIS A 129 15.34 -5.90 -2.04
C HIS A 129 15.25 -4.62 -1.19
N HIS A 130 14.04 -4.15 -0.91
CA HIS A 130 13.78 -2.83 -0.35
C HIS A 130 12.96 -2.85 0.95
N GLY A 131 12.50 -4.02 1.41
CA GLY A 131 11.62 -4.14 2.57
C GLY A 131 12.18 -3.53 3.86
N HIS A 132 13.50 -3.49 4.01
CA HIS A 132 14.19 -2.85 5.13
C HIS A 132 13.99 -1.32 5.23
N LEU A 133 13.54 -0.68 4.14
CA LEU A 133 13.19 0.75 4.11
C LEU A 133 11.77 1.03 4.61
N PHE A 134 10.95 -0.02 4.75
CA PHE A 134 9.54 0.08 5.08
C PHE A 134 9.23 -0.65 6.39
N GLY A 135 8.33 -0.10 7.19
CA GLY A 135 7.83 -0.77 8.37
C GLY A 135 7.01 -2.01 8.02
N ARG A 136 6.19 -1.91 6.98
CA ARG A 136 5.32 -2.99 6.46
C ARG A 136 5.16 -2.87 4.95
N ILE A 137 5.01 -4.00 4.27
CA ILE A 137 4.59 -4.06 2.87
C ILE A 137 3.48 -5.09 2.79
N GLN A 138 2.23 -4.64 2.67
CA GLN A 138 1.07 -5.50 2.82
C GLN A 138 0.29 -5.59 1.52
N LEU A 139 -0.01 -6.82 1.12
CA LEU A 139 -1.05 -7.11 0.14
C LEU A 139 -2.35 -7.40 0.90
N LEU A 140 -3.43 -6.69 0.59
CA LEU A 140 -4.69 -6.81 1.32
C LEU A 140 -5.79 -7.37 0.44
N ARG A 141 -6.66 -8.19 1.01
CA ARG A 141 -7.90 -8.66 0.37
C ARG A 141 -9.06 -8.48 1.30
N LYS A 142 -10.25 -8.26 0.74
CA LYS A 142 -11.48 -8.25 1.51
C LYS A 142 -12.09 -9.65 1.50
N ASP A 143 -12.34 -10.21 2.67
CA ASP A 143 -13.01 -11.51 2.81
C ASP A 143 -14.53 -11.40 2.57
N SER A 144 -15.22 -12.53 2.60
CA SER A 144 -16.68 -12.58 2.41
C SER A 144 -17.48 -11.84 3.49
N ASN A 145 -16.89 -11.62 4.67
CA ASN A 145 -17.50 -10.88 5.78
C ASN A 145 -17.21 -9.38 5.70
N GLY A 146 -16.38 -8.96 4.76
CA GLY A 146 -15.99 -7.58 4.57
C GLY A 146 -14.76 -7.14 5.38
N HIS A 147 -14.03 -8.06 6.01
CA HIS A 147 -12.81 -7.73 6.74
C HIS A 147 -11.59 -7.75 5.81
N PHE A 148 -10.61 -6.90 6.11
CA PHE A 148 -9.32 -6.94 5.41
C PHE A 148 -8.45 -8.04 5.99
N GLN A 149 -8.14 -9.04 5.16
CA GLN A 149 -7.04 -9.96 5.38
C GLN A 149 -5.75 -9.35 4.83
N ARG A 150 -4.65 -9.53 5.55
CA ARG A 150 -3.35 -8.91 5.25
C ARG A 150 -2.27 -9.97 5.13
N LEU A 151 -1.56 -9.96 4.00
CA LEU A 151 -0.38 -10.76 3.77
C LEU A 151 0.86 -9.85 3.85
N GLU A 152 1.73 -10.09 4.83
CA GLU A 152 2.91 -9.25 5.12
C GLU A 152 4.11 -9.71 4.30
N MET A 153 4.50 -8.91 3.31
CA MET A 153 5.61 -9.21 2.40
C MET A 153 6.99 -8.98 3.04
N ASN A 154 7.07 -8.21 4.14
CA ASN A 154 8.31 -8.08 4.91
C ASN A 154 8.60 -9.31 5.79
N ASP A 155 7.62 -10.21 6.00
CA ASP A 155 7.89 -11.51 6.62
C ASP A 155 8.64 -12.41 5.63
N SER A 156 9.87 -12.78 5.97
CA SER A 156 10.74 -13.56 5.08
C SER A 156 10.19 -14.95 4.71
N SER A 157 9.35 -15.56 5.57
CA SER A 157 8.72 -16.85 5.31
C SER A 157 7.56 -16.71 4.33
N ILE A 158 6.72 -15.69 4.54
CA ILE A 158 5.61 -15.36 3.64
C ILE A 158 6.15 -14.94 2.27
N CYS A 159 7.14 -14.04 2.24
CA CYS A 159 7.78 -13.55 1.03
C CYS A 159 8.28 -14.71 0.15
N LYS A 160 9.03 -15.65 0.74
CA LYS A 160 9.53 -16.86 0.04
C LYS A 160 8.41 -17.73 -0.51
N GLN A 161 7.30 -17.87 0.20
CA GLN A 161 6.14 -18.63 -0.30
C GLN A 161 5.46 -17.91 -1.47
N VAL A 162 5.27 -16.59 -1.39
CA VAL A 162 4.67 -15.79 -2.47
C VAL A 162 5.51 -15.85 -3.74
N LEU A 163 6.84 -15.82 -3.64
CA LEU A 163 7.75 -15.92 -4.79
C LEU A 163 7.65 -17.24 -5.56
N LEU A 164 7.12 -18.30 -4.94
CA LEU A 164 6.92 -19.62 -5.54
C LEU A 164 5.51 -19.80 -6.12
N VAL A 165 4.61 -18.84 -5.94
CA VAL A 165 3.26 -18.89 -6.48
C VAL A 165 3.30 -18.87 -8.01
N THR A 166 2.40 -19.62 -8.63
CA THR A 166 2.25 -19.72 -10.09
C THR A 166 0.80 -19.56 -10.55
N SER A 167 -0.14 -19.34 -9.62
CA SER A 167 -1.56 -19.20 -9.92
C SER A 167 -2.32 -18.46 -8.80
N ASN A 168 -3.46 -17.87 -9.12
CA ASN A 168 -4.33 -17.23 -8.12
C ASN A 168 -4.77 -18.21 -7.00
N PRO A 169 -5.20 -19.45 -7.27
CA PRO A 169 -5.55 -20.38 -6.20
C PRO A 169 -4.42 -20.66 -5.19
N GLN A 170 -3.16 -20.64 -5.63
CA GLN A 170 -2.02 -20.77 -4.72
C GLN A 170 -1.85 -19.52 -3.85
N LEU A 171 -2.05 -18.33 -4.41
CA LEU A 171 -2.08 -17.10 -3.61
C LEU A 171 -3.25 -17.07 -2.64
N ASP A 172 -4.43 -17.53 -3.06
CA ASP A 172 -5.62 -17.65 -2.22
C ASP A 172 -5.33 -18.53 -0.99
N ALA A 173 -4.69 -19.68 -1.21
CA ALA A 173 -4.27 -20.56 -0.12
C ALA A 173 -3.27 -19.92 0.86
N LEU A 174 -2.41 -18.99 0.39
CA LEU A 174 -1.52 -18.24 1.28
C LEU A 174 -2.27 -17.22 2.14
N PHE A 175 -3.32 -16.59 1.59
CA PHE A 175 -4.22 -15.75 2.38
C PHE A 175 -4.97 -16.57 3.43
N ASP A 176 -5.49 -17.75 3.07
CA ASP A 176 -6.18 -18.61 4.04
C ASP A 176 -5.25 -19.10 5.16
N ALA A 177 -3.98 -19.38 4.84
CA ALA A 177 -3.00 -19.89 5.80
C ALA A 177 -2.38 -18.81 6.70
N HIS A 178 -2.09 -17.63 6.15
CA HIS A 178 -1.25 -16.60 6.80
C HIS A 178 -1.91 -15.23 6.89
N GLY A 179 -3.09 -15.05 6.28
CA GLY A 179 -3.81 -13.79 6.25
C GLY A 179 -4.24 -13.35 7.65
N LEU A 180 -3.70 -12.22 8.11
CA LEU A 180 -4.09 -11.63 9.38
C LEU A 180 -5.35 -10.80 9.20
N VAL A 181 -6.38 -11.08 10.01
CA VAL A 181 -7.58 -10.24 10.13
C VAL A 181 -7.36 -9.26 11.28
N CYS A 182 -7.47 -7.96 11.01
CA CYS A 182 -7.29 -6.88 11.98
C CYS A 182 -8.62 -6.25 12.38
#